data_AF-A0A2V8XRJ6-F1
#
_entry.id   AF-A0A2V8XRJ6-F1
#
_cell.length_a   1.000
_cell.length_b   1.000
_cell.length_c   1.000
_cell.angle_alpha   90.00
_cell.angle_beta   90.00
_cell.angle_gamma   90.00
#
_symmetry.space_group_name_H-M   'P 1'
#
loop_
_entity.id
_entity.type
_entity.pdbx_description
1 polymer ?
#
loop_
_entity_poly.entity_id
_entity_poly.type
_entity_poly.pdbx_seq_one_letter_code
_entity_poly.pdbx_strand_id
1 'polypeptide(L)' 'MRGPVWLSRIAIYDILIRDVDGQHLELESFQDLESAQRRLPKIAAQYPGTKITLWNRDTRAILAESDGY' A
#
# COMPACT_ATOMS: atom_id res chain seq x y z
N MET A 1 -12.32 23.85 7.58
CA MET A 1 -12.08 22.85 8.63
C MET A 1 -12.05 21.49 7.94
N ARG A 2 -10.88 20.85 7.83
CA ARG A 2 -10.72 19.54 7.17
C ARG A 2 -11.38 18.48 8.07
N GLY A 3 -12.35 17.76 7.52
CA GLY A 3 -13.15 16.78 8.27
C GLY A 3 -12.27 15.72 8.95
N PRO A 4 -12.79 15.05 9.99
CA PRO A 4 -12.05 14.00 10.67
C PRO A 4 -11.71 12.94 9.62
N VAL A 5 -10.42 12.78 9.34
CA VAL A 5 -9.89 11.61 8.65
C VAL A 5 -10.25 10.45 9.58
N TRP A 6 -11.23 9.65 9.18
CA TRP A 6 -11.49 8.37 9.83
C TRP A 6 -10.24 7.54 9.59
N LEU A 7 -9.26 7.67 10.48
CA LEU A 7 -8.17 6.73 10.63
C LEU A 7 -8.84 5.40 10.90
N SER A 8 -8.99 4.61 9.84
CA SER A 8 -9.39 3.22 9.83
C SER A 8 -8.56 2.48 10.86
N ARG A 9 -9.08 2.40 12.09
CA ARG A 9 -8.35 2.02 13.31
C ARG A 9 -7.94 0.54 13.35
N ILE A 10 -7.99 -0.15 12.20
CA ILE A 10 -7.82 -1.60 12.07
C ILE A 10 -7.07 -1.95 10.77
N ALA A 11 -6.66 -0.99 9.93
CA ALA A 11 -5.88 -1.32 8.73
C ALA A 11 -4.38 -1.43 9.07
N ILE A 12 -3.85 -2.65 8.96
CA ILE A 12 -2.46 -3.03 9.31
C ILE A 12 -1.59 -3.09 8.05
N TYR A 13 -2.18 -3.40 6.90
CA TYR A 13 -1.48 -3.64 5.64
C TYR A 13 -1.81 -2.55 4.64
N ASP A 14 -0.84 -1.74 4.25
CA ASP A 14 -1.02 -0.70 3.24
C ASP A 14 -0.37 -1.09 1.94
N ILE A 15 -1.10 -0.86 0.86
CA ILE A 15 -0.58 -0.87 -0.49
C ILE A 15 -0.24 0.57 -0.83
N LEU A 16 1.04 0.83 -1.08
CA LEU A 16 1.56 2.16 -1.34
C LEU A 16 2.55 2.14 -2.51
N ILE A 17 2.65 3.28 -3.19
CA ILE A 17 3.68 3.54 -4.19
C ILE A 17 4.87 4.15 -3.45
N ARG A 18 6.08 3.67 -3.73
CA ARG A 18 7.31 4.36 -3.32
C ARG A 18 7.91 5.08 -4.51
N ASP A 19 8.04 6.38 -4.36
CA ASP A 19 8.75 7.23 -5.31
C ASP A 19 10.26 7.27 -4.97
N VAL A 20 11.10 7.54 -5.97
CA VAL A 20 12.56 7.66 -5.83
C VAL A 20 12.95 8.83 -4.92
N ASP A 21 12.12 9.85 -4.83
CA ASP A 21 12.30 10.99 -3.93
C ASP A 21 11.94 10.68 -2.46
N GLY A 22 11.63 9.43 -2.14
CA GLY A 22 11.26 8.99 -0.79
C GLY A 22 9.83 9.36 -0.39
N GLN A 23 9.07 9.96 -1.30
CA GLN A 23 7.64 10.13 -1.13
C GLN A 23 6.93 8.80 -1.31
N HIS A 24 5.93 8.56 -0.46
CA HIS A 24 5.06 7.40 -0.59
C HIS A 24 3.61 7.84 -0.73
N LEU A 25 2.92 7.26 -1.71
CA LEU A 25 1.50 7.47 -1.92
C LEU A 25 0.77 6.23 -1.44
N GLU A 26 0.03 6.36 -0.35
CA GLU A 26 -0.90 5.32 0.10
C GLU A 26 -2.04 5.20 -0.90
N LEU A 27 -2.21 4.02 -1.47
CA LEU A 27 -3.27 3.74 -2.43
C LEU A 27 -4.49 3.14 -1.73
N GLU A 28 -4.27 2.06 -0.97
CA GLU A 28 -5.35 1.30 -0.34
C GLU A 28 -4.84 0.60 0.92
N SER A 29 -5.66 0.57 1.98
CA SER A 29 -5.30 0.00 3.28
C SER A 29 -6.22 -1.15 3.65
N PHE A 30 -5.66 -2.19 4.24
CA PHE A 30 -6.30 -3.47 4.52
C PHE A 30 -6.06 -3.92 5.95
N GLN A 31 -7.05 -4.62 6.51
CA GLN A 31 -6.92 -5.29 7.80
C GLN A 31 -6.34 -6.70 7.64
N ASP A 32 -6.63 -7.35 6.50
CA ASP A 32 -6.22 -8.71 6.19
C ASP A 32 -5.09 -8.77 5.17
N LEU A 33 -4.04 -9.56 5.47
CA LEU A 33 -2.90 -9.75 4.58
C LEU A 33 -3.31 -10.39 3.25
N GLU A 34 -4.17 -11.40 3.30
CA GLU A 34 -4.57 -12.15 2.12
C GLU A 34 -5.34 -11.26 1.13
N SER A 35 -6.24 -10.41 1.64
CA SER A 35 -6.96 -9.43 0.84
C SER A 35 -6.00 -8.43 0.18
N ALA A 36 -5.03 -7.93 0.94
CA ALA A 36 -4.01 -7.02 0.42
C ALA A 36 -3.14 -7.67 -0.66
N GLN A 37 -2.68 -8.90 -0.45
CA GLN A 37 -1.90 -9.66 -1.45
C GLN A 37 -2.69 -9.95 -2.72
N ARG A 38 -3.97 -10.32 -2.61
CA ARG A 38 -4.84 -10.52 -3.79
C ARG A 38 -5.09 -9.23 -4.56
N ARG A 39 -5.08 -8.08 -3.87
CA ARG A 39 -5.30 -6.77 -4.49
C ARG A 39 -4.04 -6.18 -5.10
N LEU A 40 -2.88 -6.42 -4.50
CA LEU A 40 -1.58 -5.93 -4.96
C LEU A 40 -1.36 -6.06 -6.49
N PRO A 41 -1.54 -7.22 -7.14
CA PRO A 41 -1.33 -7.33 -8.59
C PRO A 41 -2.39 -6.56 -9.40
N LYS A 42 -3.62 -6.43 -8.89
CA LYS A 42 -4.68 -5.63 -9.55
C LYS A 42 -4.38 -4.14 -9.49
N ILE A 43 -3.74 -3.69 -8.41
CA ILE A 43 -3.28 -2.31 -8.27
C ILE A 43 -2.04 -2.10 -9.13
N ALA A 44 -1.05 -2.97 -9.07
CA ALA A 44 0.15 -2.90 -9.92
C ALA A 44 -0.20 -2.84 -11.42
N ALA A 45 -1.22 -3.59 -11.87
CA ALA A 45 -1.71 -3.51 -13.24
C ALA A 45 -2.29 -2.13 -13.64
N GLN A 46 -2.78 -1.34 -12.68
CA GLN A 46 -3.28 0.02 -12.91
C GLN A 46 -2.15 1.07 -12.96
N TYR A 47 -0.98 0.73 -12.43
CA TYR A 47 0.19 1.60 -12.36
C TYR A 47 1.40 0.94 -13.06
N PRO A 48 1.35 0.77 -14.39
CA PRO A 48 2.43 0.15 -15.14
C PRO A 48 3.72 0.97 -15.02
N GLY A 49 4.83 0.30 -14.72
CA GLY A 49 6.14 0.95 -14.54
C GLY A 49 6.33 1.62 -13.17
N THR A 50 5.41 1.40 -12.21
CA THR A 50 5.55 1.91 -10.85
C THR A 50 5.69 0.76 -9.86
N LYS A 51 6.64 0.88 -8.93
CA LYS A 51 6.85 -0.11 -7.88
C LYS A 51 5.80 0.04 -6.78
N ILE A 52 4.86 -0.91 -6.73
CA ILE A 52 3.84 -0.98 -5.69
C ILE A 52 4.35 -1.86 -4.56
N THR A 53 4.30 -1.34 -3.35
CA THR A 53 4.79 -1.99 -2.14
C THR A 53 3.62 -2.30 -1.22
N LEU A 54 3.56 -3.55 -0.76
CA LEU A 54 2.72 -3.95 0.36
C LEU A 54 3.52 -3.80 1.65
N TRP A 55 3.12 -2.83 2.47
CA TRP A 55 3.76 -2.48 3.72
C TRP A 55 2.90 -2.90 4.91
N ASN A 56 3.52 -3.44 5.94
CA ASN A 56 2.87 -3.70 7.21
C ASN A 56 3.17 -2.55 8.18
N ARG A 57 2.15 -1.85 8.68
CA ARG A 57 2.31 -0.75 9.65
C ARG A 57 2.86 -1.20 10.99
N ASP A 58 2.44 -2.37 11.49
CA ASP A 58 2.83 -2.86 12.82
C ASP A 58 4.31 -3.24 12.85
N THR A 59 4.75 -4.03 11.85
CA THR A 59 6.14 -4.50 11.79
C THR A 59 7.05 -3.55 11.03
N ARG A 60 6.48 -2.57 10.32
CA ARG A 60 7.15 -1.70 9.35
C ARG A 60 7.87 -2.48 8.24
N ALA A 61 7.54 -3.75 8.06
CA ALA A 61 8.15 -4.63 7.08
C ALA A 61 7.45 -4.52 5.72
N ILE A 62 8.25 -4.64 4.68
CA ILE A 62 7.74 -4.83 3.32
C ILE A 62 7.41 -6.31 3.18
N LEU A 63 6.14 -6.62 2.92
CA LEU A 63 5.66 -8.00 2.82
C LEU A 63 5.67 -8.51 1.38
N ALA A 64 5.44 -7.62 0.42
CA ALA A 64 5.48 -7.92 -1.00
C ALA A 64 5.74 -6.65 -1.79
N GLU A 65 6.35 -6.79 -2.95
CA GLU A 65 6.53 -5.70 -3.90
C GLU A 65 6.14 -6.21 -5.27
N SER A 66 5.51 -5.36 -6.07
CA SER A 66 5.34 -5.62 -7.50
C SER A 66 6.65 -5.36 -8.24
N ASP A 67 6.84 -6.04 -9.36
CA ASP A 67 7.93 -5.80 -10.30
C ASP A 67 7.63 -4.47 -11.03
N GLY A 68 7.91 -3.35 -10.35
CA GLY A 68 7.96 -2.03 -10.93
C GLY A 68 9.41 -1.65 -11.15
N TYR A 69 9.68 -1.17 -12.36
CA TYR A 69 11.00 -0.92 -12.95
C TYR A 69 11.86 0.07 -12.16
#